data_AF-A0A919JKU4-F1
#
_entry.id   AF-A0A919JKU4-F1
#
_cell.length_a   1.000
_cell.length_b   1.000
_cell.length_c   1.000
_cell.angle_alpha   90.00
_cell.angle_beta   90.00
_cell.angle_gamma   90.00
#
_symmetry.space_group_name_H-M   'P 1'
#
loop_
_entity.id
_entity.type
_entity.pdbx_description
1 polymer ?
#
loop_
_entity_poly.entity_id
_entity_poly.type
_entity_poly.pdbx_seq_one_letter_code
_entity_poly.pdbx_strand_id
1 'polypeptide(L)'
;MPTVNDAARITTRDGAGWRTCGGCGLLAALPPAADQCPGCDRPTATDARPAPDVWEIAHRYAETVGRIQAWVDMAHRSDAERLDNIRQFLADLDRFHAARRKGAGECR
;
A
#
# COMPACT_ATOMS: atom_id res chain seq x y z
N MET A 1 -3.92 21.53 -21.96
CA MET A 1 -4.15 20.49 -20.93
C MET A 1 -2.77 19.99 -20.50
N PRO A 2 -2.38 20.08 -19.23
CA PRO A 2 -1.11 19.51 -18.78
C PRO A 2 -1.14 17.98 -18.95
N THR A 3 -0.05 17.41 -19.44
CA THR A 3 0.09 15.95 -19.57
C THR A 3 0.43 15.33 -18.22
N VAL A 4 0.27 14.02 -18.08
CA VAL A 4 0.71 13.28 -16.88
C VAL A 4 2.19 13.53 -16.59
N ASN A 5 3.01 13.69 -17.63
CA ASN A 5 4.43 14.02 -17.51
C ASN A 5 4.67 15.43 -16.95
N ASP A 6 3.83 16.40 -17.32
CA ASP A 6 3.91 17.77 -16.79
C ASP A 6 3.52 17.82 -15.31
N ALA A 7 2.49 17.06 -14.90
CA ALA A 7 2.13 16.91 -13.49
C ALA A 7 3.23 16.22 -12.68
N ALA A 8 3.89 15.22 -13.26
CA ALA A 8 4.98 14.49 -12.64
C ALA A 8 6.27 15.33 -12.49
N ARG A 9 6.50 16.32 -13.36
CA ARG A 9 7.58 17.31 -13.22
C ARG A 9 7.34 18.33 -12.12
N ILE A 10 6.08 18.63 -11.79
CA ILE A 10 5.73 19.60 -10.74
C ILE A 10 6.01 19.03 -9.35
N THR A 11 5.97 17.70 -9.19
CA THR A 11 6.13 17.03 -7.88
C THR A 11 7.58 16.66 -7.54
N THR A 12 8.54 16.95 -8.42
CA THR A 12 9.95 16.62 -8.24
C THR A 12 10.80 17.88 -8.13
N ARG A 13 11.85 17.82 -7.31
CA ARG A 13 12.80 18.93 -7.16
C ARG A 13 13.60 19.09 -8.47
N ASP A 14 13.83 20.34 -8.88
CA ASP A 14 14.78 20.73 -9.93
C ASP A 14 14.49 20.20 -11.36
N GLY A 15 13.21 20.07 -11.72
CA GLY A 15 12.82 19.72 -13.10
C GLY A 15 13.13 18.27 -13.50
N ALA A 16 13.38 17.41 -12.51
CA ALA A 16 13.57 15.98 -12.72
C ALA A 16 12.28 15.32 -13.25
N GLY A 17 12.39 14.53 -14.33
CA GLY A 17 11.25 13.76 -14.84
C GLY A 17 11.24 12.36 -14.26
N TRP A 18 10.06 11.80 -14.00
CA TRP A 18 9.94 10.37 -13.70
C TRP A 18 10.26 9.56 -14.95
N ARG A 19 11.36 8.80 -14.93
CA ARG A 19 11.85 7.97 -16.05
C ARG A 19 12.39 6.66 -15.52
N THR A 20 12.47 5.64 -16.38
CA THR A 20 13.11 4.37 -16.04
C THR A 20 14.62 4.56 -15.95
N CYS A 21 15.21 4.18 -14.81
CA CYS A 21 16.66 4.21 -14.61
C CYS A 21 17.36 3.18 -15.51
N GLY A 22 18.39 3.60 -16.25
CA GLY A 22 19.17 2.71 -17.11
C GLY A 22 20.04 1.69 -16.34
N GLY A 23 20.34 1.96 -15.06
CA GLY A 23 21.14 1.06 -14.21
C GLY A 23 20.32 -0.04 -13.53
N CYS A 24 19.21 0.31 -12.87
CA CYS A 24 18.42 -0.63 -12.05
C CYS A 24 17.04 -0.97 -12.63
N GLY A 25 16.60 -0.34 -13.73
CA GLY A 25 15.30 -0.58 -14.35
C GLY A 25 14.09 -0.07 -13.56
N LEU A 26 14.29 0.55 -12.39
CA LEU A 26 13.21 1.14 -11.59
C LEU A 26 12.81 2.53 -12.08
N LEU A 27 11.55 2.90 -11.85
CA LEU A 27 11.08 4.26 -12.09
C LEU A 27 11.63 5.22 -11.03
N ALA A 28 12.32 6.27 -11.45
CA ALA A 28 12.94 7.25 -10.56
C ALA A 28 12.79 8.67 -11.12
N ALA A 29 12.78 9.67 -10.23
CA ALA A 29 12.91 11.07 -10.64
C ALA A 29 14.35 11.33 -11.06
N LEU A 30 14.58 11.52 -12.36
CA LEU A 30 15.90 11.73 -12.95
C LEU A 30 16.04 13.14 -13.51
N PRO A 31 17.15 13.86 -13.20
CA PRO A 31 17.53 15.06 -13.93
C PRO A 31 17.60 14.79 -15.44
N PRO A 32 17.37 15.79 -16.31
CA PRO A 32 17.33 15.60 -17.76
C PRO A 32 18.63 15.02 -18.34
N ALA A 33 19.78 15.30 -17.72
CA ALA A 33 21.09 14.82 -18.16
C ALA A 33 21.54 13.49 -17.51
N ALA A 34 20.76 12.92 -16.57
CA ALA A 34 21.17 11.76 -15.79
C ALA A 34 20.38 10.50 -16.19
N ASP A 35 21.05 9.47 -16.68
CA ASP A 35 20.40 8.21 -17.07
C ASP A 35 20.37 7.15 -15.94
N GLN A 36 20.99 7.47 -14.81
CA GLN A 36 21.07 6.59 -13.64
C GLN A 36 20.57 7.32 -12.40
N CYS A 37 19.89 6.58 -11.51
CA CYS A 37 19.40 7.13 -10.26
C CYS A 37 20.50 7.08 -9.19
N PRO A 38 20.46 7.96 -8.17
CA PRO A 38 21.44 7.95 -7.06
C PRO A 38 21.45 6.64 -6.26
N GLY A 39 20.43 5.80 -6.41
CA GLY A 39 20.37 4.47 -5.80
C GLY A 39 21.26 3.44 -6.47
N CYS A 40 21.65 3.64 -7.73
CA CYS A 40 22.58 2.75 -8.44
C CYS A 40 24.01 2.83 -7.90
N ASP A 41 24.42 3.99 -7.37
CA ASP A 41 25.75 4.20 -6.79
C ASP A 41 25.85 3.72 -5.33
N ARG A 42 24.72 3.36 -4.70
CA ARG A 42 24.75 2.78 -3.36
C ARG A 42 25.09 1.30 -3.48
N PRO A 43 26.22 0.81 -2.93
CA PRO A 43 26.36 -0.62 -2.70
C PRO A 43 25.18 -1.03 -1.81
N THR A 44 24.29 -1.86 -2.35
CA THR A 44 23.23 -2.47 -1.57
C THR A 44 23.91 -3.29 -0.49
N ALA A 45 23.85 -2.83 0.75
CA ALA A 45 23.98 -3.72 1.89
C ALA A 45 22.80 -4.69 1.78
N THR A 46 23.03 -5.79 1.06
CA THR A 46 22.06 -6.84 0.85
C THR A 46 21.96 -7.60 2.17
N ASP A 47 21.22 -7.05 3.13
CA ASP A 47 20.40 -7.91 3.98
C ASP A 47 19.40 -8.56 3.03
N ALA A 48 19.86 -9.63 2.37
CA ALA A 48 19.08 -10.40 1.42
C ALA A 48 17.97 -11.09 2.20
N ARG A 49 16.88 -10.35 2.44
CA ARG A 49 15.64 -10.97 2.86
C ARG A 49 15.31 -12.02 1.80
N PRO A 50 15.13 -13.29 2.18
CA PRO A 50 14.85 -14.34 1.21
C PRO A 50 13.68 -13.91 0.33
N ALA A 51 13.77 -14.28 -0.94
CA ALA A 51 12.69 -14.01 -1.89
C ALA A 51 11.37 -14.54 -1.29
N PRO A 52 10.31 -13.73 -1.27
CA PRO A 52 9.03 -14.15 -0.72
C PRO A 52 8.55 -15.37 -1.49
N ASP A 53 8.09 -16.39 -0.78
CA ASP A 53 7.49 -17.54 -1.43
C ASP A 53 6.16 -17.17 -2.11
N VAL A 54 5.68 -18.05 -2.98
CA VAL A 54 4.45 -17.82 -3.77
C VAL A 54 3.24 -17.53 -2.88
N TRP A 55 3.19 -18.12 -1.68
CA TRP A 55 2.11 -17.89 -0.72
C TRP A 55 2.20 -16.51 -0.08
N GLU A 56 3.38 -16.05 0.28
CA GLU A 56 3.59 -14.68 0.78
C GLU A 56 3.19 -13.63 -0.27
N ILE A 57 3.54 -13.87 -1.54
CA ILE A 57 3.12 -13.01 -2.66
C ILE A 57 1.59 -13.03 -2.82
N ALA A 58 0.98 -14.21 -2.83
CA ALA A 58 -0.48 -14.37 -2.94
C ALA A 58 -1.22 -13.67 -1.79
N HIS A 59 -0.70 -13.79 -0.56
CA HIS A 59 -1.30 -13.16 0.61
C HIS A 59 -1.28 -11.63 0.51
N ARG A 60 -0.13 -11.05 0.14
CA ARG A 60 -0.01 -9.59 -0.10
C ARG A 60 -0.92 -9.08 -1.19
N TYR A 61 -1.07 -9.88 -2.25
CA TYR A 61 -1.98 -9.55 -3.34
C TYR A 61 -3.43 -9.56 -2.86
N ALA A 62 -3.85 -10.60 -2.13
CA ALA A 62 -5.18 -10.71 -1.56
C ALA A 62 -5.50 -9.56 -0.60
N GLU A 63 -4.58 -9.18 0.30
CA GLU A 63 -4.73 -8.02 1.18
C GLU A 63 -4.90 -6.70 0.41
N THR A 64 -4.16 -6.54 -0.69
CA THR A 64 -4.21 -5.32 -1.50
C THR A 64 -5.52 -5.24 -2.27
N VAL A 65 -5.94 -6.33 -2.93
CA VAL A 65 -7.23 -6.41 -3.63
C VAL A 65 -8.39 -6.22 -2.66
N GLY A 66 -8.34 -6.84 -1.48
CA GLY A 66 -9.37 -6.68 -0.45
C GLY A 66 -9.53 -5.23 0.01
N ARG A 67 -8.42 -4.50 0.18
CA ARG A 67 -8.47 -3.06 0.52
C ARG A 67 -9.05 -2.21 -0.60
N ILE A 68 -8.71 -2.49 -1.86
CA ILE A 68 -9.28 -1.80 -3.02
C ILE A 68 -10.78 -2.03 -3.10
N GLN A 69 -11.22 -3.28 -2.98
CA GLN A 69 -12.63 -3.63 -3.03
C GLN A 69 -13.42 -2.94 -1.91
N ALA A 70 -12.91 -2.98 -0.67
CA ALA A 70 -13.53 -2.28 0.44
C ALA A 70 -13.66 -0.76 0.18
N TRP A 71 -12.66 -0.15 -0.45
CA TRP A 71 -12.71 1.27 -0.84
C TRP A 71 -13.80 1.55 -1.87
N VAL A 72 -13.92 0.71 -2.90
CA VAL A 72 -14.98 0.81 -3.93
C VAL A 72 -16.35 0.67 -3.29
N ASP A 73 -16.53 -0.30 -2.40
CA ASP A 73 -17.80 -0.54 -1.71
C ASP A 73 -18.21 0.62 -0.80
N MET A 74 -17.25 1.38 -0.26
CA MET A 74 -17.49 2.58 0.55
C MET A 74 -17.72 3.84 -0.29
N ALA A 75 -17.14 3.92 -1.50
CA ALA A 75 -17.19 5.12 -2.34
C ALA A 75 -18.62 5.52 -2.73
N HIS A 76 -19.53 4.54 -2.84
CA HIS A 76 -20.92 4.76 -3.23
C HIS A 76 -21.91 4.94 -2.06
N ARG A 77 -21.46 4.83 -0.81
CA ARG A 77 -22.32 4.94 0.38
C ARG A 77 -22.40 6.36 0.89
N SER A 78 -23.57 6.75 1.40
CA SER A 78 -23.76 7.99 2.15
C SER A 78 -23.03 7.93 3.50
N ASP A 79 -22.76 9.11 4.09
CA ASP A 79 -22.08 9.17 5.39
C ASP A 79 -22.90 8.53 6.53
N ALA A 80 -24.23 8.58 6.46
CA ALA A 80 -25.11 7.91 7.41
C ALA A 80 -24.93 6.38 7.35
N GLU A 81 -24.94 5.80 6.14
CA GLU A 81 -24.71 4.36 5.96
C GLU A 81 -23.30 3.96 6.40
N ARG A 82 -22.28 4.79 6.15
CA ARG A 82 -20.91 4.51 6.62
C ARG A 82 -20.87 4.45 8.15
N LEU A 83 -21.49 5.41 8.84
CA LEU A 83 -21.54 5.45 10.31
C LEU A 83 -22.26 4.23 10.88
N ASP A 84 -23.36 3.80 10.28
CA ASP A 84 -24.09 2.61 10.74
C ASP A 84 -23.28 1.33 10.56
N ASN A 85 -22.56 1.19 9.44
CA ASN A 85 -21.65 0.07 9.23
C ASN A 85 -20.51 0.05 10.26
N ILE A 86 -19.95 1.21 10.62
CA ILE A 86 -18.92 1.30 11.68
C ILE A 86 -19.50 0.88 13.02
N ARG A 87 -20.70 1.37 13.40
CA ARG A 87 -21.37 0.98 14.65
C ARG A 87 -21.61 -0.51 14.71
N GLN A 88 -22.10 -1.11 13.63
CA GLN A 88 -22.34 -2.55 13.54
C GLN A 88 -21.04 -3.34 13.70
N PHE A 89 -19.97 -2.94 13.01
CA PHE A 89 -18.67 -3.59 13.13
C PHE A 89 -18.11 -3.54 14.56
N LEU A 90 -18.20 -2.38 15.23
CA LEU A 90 -17.75 -2.24 16.62
C LEU A 90 -18.56 -3.13 17.58
N ALA A 91 -19.88 -3.21 17.38
CA ALA A 91 -20.72 -4.12 18.16
C ALA A 91 -20.34 -5.60 17.96
N ASP A 92 -19.99 -5.99 16.74
CA ASP A 92 -19.52 -7.35 16.42
C ASP A 92 -18.18 -7.65 17.08
N LEU A 93 -17.25 -6.70 17.04
CA LEU A 93 -15.94 -6.81 17.68
C LEU A 93 -16.07 -6.95 19.21
N ASP A 94 -16.96 -6.17 19.83
CA ASP A 94 -17.24 -6.27 21.25
C ASP A 94 -17.83 -7.63 21.63
N ARG A 95 -18.75 -8.16 20.82
CA ARG A 95 -19.30 -9.51 20.99
C ARG A 95 -18.21 -10.57 20.89
N PHE A 96 -17.33 -10.46 19.89
CA PHE A 96 -16.20 -11.37 19.72
C PHE A 96 -15.25 -11.34 20.93
N HIS A 97 -14.89 -10.15 21.42
CA HIS A 97 -14.07 -10.00 22.62
C HIS A 97 -14.75 -10.56 23.88
N ALA A 98 -16.06 -10.34 24.04
CA ALA A 98 -16.82 -10.89 25.14
C ALA A 98 -16.86 -12.43 25.11
N ALA A 99 -17.05 -13.02 23.93
CA ALA A 99 -17.00 -14.47 23.74
C ALA A 99 -15.61 -15.05 24.08
N ARG A 100 -14.52 -14.41 23.61
CA ARG A 100 -13.15 -14.82 23.97
C ARG A 100 -12.88 -14.76 25.47
N ARG A 101 -13.38 -13.73 26.17
CA ARG A 101 -13.23 -13.62 27.63
C ARG A 101 -13.99 -14.72 28.37
N LYS A 102 -15.18 -15.10 27.90
CA LYS A 102 -15.98 -16.19 28.49
C LYS A 102 -15.34 -17.56 28.26
N GLY A 103 -14.87 -17.84 27.03
CA GLY A 103 -14.18 -19.10 26.72
C GLY A 103 -12.85 -19.27 27.44
N ALA A 104 -12.18 -18.18 27.84
CA ALA A 104 -10.99 -18.24 28.69
C ALA A 104 -11.30 -18.55 30.17
N GLY A 105 -12.57 -18.48 30.60
CA GLY A 105 -13.01 -18.74 31.97
C GLY A 105 -13.54 -20.16 32.23
N GLU A 106 -13.80 -20.95 31.19
CA GLU A 106 -14.37 -22.32 31.29
C GLU A 106 -13.31 -23.44 31.33
N CYS A 107 -12.02 -23.11 31.22
CA CYS A 107 -10.92 -24.03 31.56
C CYS A 107 -10.49 -23.83 33.02
N ARG A 108 -11.29 -24.30 33.98
CA ARG A 108 -10.83 -24.46 35.36
C ARG A 108 -11.47 -25.66 36.05
#